data_AF-A0A1C0B5T1-F1
#
_entry.id   AF-A0A1C0B5T1-F1
#
_cell.length_a   1.000
_cell.length_b   1.000
_cell.length_c   1.000
_cell.angle_alpha   90.00
_cell.angle_beta   90.00
_cell.angle_gamma   90.00
#
_symmetry.space_group_name_H-M   'P 1'
#
loop_
_entity.id
_entity.type
_entity.pdbx_description
1 polymer ?
#
loop_
_entity_poly.entity_id
_entity_poly.type
_entity_poly.pdbx_seq_one_letter_code
_entity_poly.pdbx_strand_id
1 'polypeptide(L)'
;MPQLIAMIIIVVGAMIYMFQTFGGTGDKISGIAQKTSVITEINNIKSGLQFAARAGKIADANVTVANVDYWNTLTGLANEQYFAELMNEQLLNDGTANNGVRDNTFNTYSAISFGGTAANAGTNAVGVANNGTGAMLISLVANENGAIPGIFVDLSRGSLANNAGFIESEIATDLRAIARIDRTAITANSGALNNAANTALERRTPADNGEGGTNNDGMFIIYFNDFNSNEVVVDSANP
;
A
#
# COMPACT_ATOMS: atom_id res chain seq x y z
N MET A 1 48.40 -32.85 21.46
CA MET A 1 47.78 -32.47 20.16
C MET A 1 46.24 -32.23 20.18
N PRO A 2 45.51 -32.04 21.31
CA PRO A 2 44.10 -31.60 21.27
C PRO A 2 43.91 -30.07 21.26
N GLN A 3 44.96 -29.28 21.54
CA GLN A 3 44.87 -27.81 21.61
C GLN A 3 44.78 -27.13 20.23
N LEU A 4 45.25 -27.78 19.16
CA LEU A 4 45.23 -27.18 17.81
C LEU A 4 43.81 -27.19 17.19
N ILE A 5 43.02 -28.24 17.46
CA ILE A 5 41.66 -28.40 16.91
C ILE A 5 40.67 -27.46 17.61
N ALA A 6 40.81 -27.26 18.92
CA ALA A 6 39.96 -26.34 19.68
C ALA A 6 40.14 -24.87 19.26
N MET A 7 41.37 -24.45 18.93
CA MET A 7 41.66 -23.09 18.50
C MET A 7 41.05 -22.77 17.12
N ILE A 8 40.99 -23.73 16.21
CA ILE A 8 40.40 -23.56 14.87
C ILE A 8 38.88 -23.40 14.95
N ILE A 9 38.19 -24.17 15.82
CA ILE A 9 36.73 -24.10 15.96
C ILE A 9 36.29 -22.75 16.54
N ILE A 10 37.04 -22.17 17.49
CA ILE A 10 36.71 -20.88 18.11
C ILE A 10 36.93 -19.71 17.12
N VAL A 11 38.00 -19.77 16.32
CA VAL A 11 38.29 -18.71 15.32
C VAL A 11 37.28 -18.75 14.17
N VAL A 12 36.88 -19.93 13.71
CA VAL A 12 35.82 -20.08 12.69
C VAL A 12 34.46 -19.65 13.24
N GLY A 13 34.15 -19.97 14.50
CA GLY A 13 32.93 -19.50 15.17
C GLY A 13 32.87 -17.96 15.30
N ALA A 14 33.98 -17.31 15.65
CA ALA A 14 34.06 -15.85 15.72
C ALA A 14 33.98 -15.16 14.35
N MET A 15 34.55 -15.77 13.30
CA MET A 15 34.42 -15.23 11.93
C MET A 15 33.01 -15.44 11.36
N ILE A 16 32.36 -16.58 11.62
CA ILE A 16 30.94 -16.79 11.28
C ILE A 16 30.06 -15.78 12.03
N TYR A 17 30.37 -15.49 13.30
CA TYR A 17 29.64 -14.49 14.08
C TYR A 17 29.80 -13.07 13.52
N MET A 18 30.99 -12.70 13.02
CA MET A 18 31.20 -11.41 12.37
C MET A 18 30.58 -11.33 10.97
N PHE A 19 30.45 -12.44 10.22
CA PHE A 19 29.68 -12.44 8.97
C PHE A 19 28.16 -12.40 9.21
N GLN A 20 27.66 -12.82 10.37
CA GLN A 20 26.24 -12.66 10.74
C GLN A 20 25.90 -11.26 11.26
N THR A 21 26.87 -10.52 11.84
CA THR A 21 26.63 -9.14 12.29
C THR A 21 26.71 -8.11 11.14
N PHE A 22 27.41 -8.41 10.04
CA PHE A 22 27.37 -7.59 8.81
C PHE A 22 26.31 -8.02 7.79
N GLY A 23 25.87 -9.29 7.83
CA GLY A 23 24.78 -9.79 6.98
C GLY A 23 23.43 -9.11 7.25
N GLY A 24 23.21 -8.57 8.46
CA GLY A 24 21.99 -7.84 8.82
C GLY A 24 22.07 -6.31 8.70
N THR A 25 23.26 -5.72 8.50
CA THR A 25 23.40 -4.26 8.37
C THR A 25 23.33 -3.80 6.92
N GLY A 26 23.82 -4.60 5.97
CA GLY A 26 23.70 -4.30 4.53
C GLY A 26 22.22 -4.24 4.09
N ASP A 27 21.40 -5.15 4.62
CA ASP A 27 19.96 -5.20 4.35
C ASP A 27 19.24 -3.98 4.94
N LYS A 28 19.57 -3.58 6.17
CA LYS A 28 19.01 -2.37 6.81
C LYS A 28 19.42 -1.07 6.12
N ILE A 29 20.67 -0.96 5.65
CA ILE A 29 21.13 0.24 4.92
C ILE A 29 20.42 0.32 3.56
N SER A 30 20.26 -0.79 2.85
CA SER A 30 19.43 -0.87 1.65
C SER A 30 17.97 -0.52 1.95
N GLY A 31 17.43 -1.04 3.05
CA GLY A 31 16.07 -0.77 3.53
C GLY A 31 15.81 0.72 3.83
N ILE A 32 16.80 1.43 4.39
CA ILE A 32 16.68 2.89 4.62
C ILE A 32 16.61 3.66 3.29
N ALA A 33 17.43 3.31 2.30
CA ALA A 33 17.37 3.95 0.99
C ALA A 33 16.07 3.62 0.24
N GLN A 34 15.60 2.38 0.37
CA GLN A 34 14.32 1.93 -0.18
C GLN A 34 13.14 2.67 0.49
N LYS A 35 13.19 2.90 1.81
CA LYS A 35 12.15 3.61 2.57
C LYS A 35 11.83 4.99 1.98
N THR A 36 12.85 5.81 1.69
CA THR A 36 12.62 7.14 1.11
C THR A 36 11.88 7.06 -0.23
N SER A 37 12.20 6.05 -1.05
CA SER A 37 11.52 5.82 -2.33
C SER A 37 10.08 5.33 -2.13
N VAL A 38 9.86 4.42 -1.17
CA VAL A 38 8.51 3.94 -0.80
C VAL A 38 7.63 5.10 -0.30
N ILE A 39 8.13 5.93 0.61
CA ILE A 39 7.40 7.10 1.13
C ILE A 39 7.08 8.09 0.02
N THR A 40 7.98 8.27 -0.95
CA THR A 40 7.75 9.15 -2.10
C THR A 40 6.59 8.65 -2.97
N GLU A 41 6.56 7.35 -3.28
CA GLU A 41 5.46 6.72 -4.04
C GLU A 41 4.12 6.82 -3.29
N ILE A 42 4.12 6.56 -1.98
CA ILE A 42 2.92 6.73 -1.14
C ILE A 42 2.41 8.17 -1.18
N ASN A 43 3.31 9.15 -1.06
CA ASN A 43 2.92 10.57 -1.08
C ASN A 43 2.37 11.00 -2.44
N ASN A 44 2.90 10.48 -3.54
CA ASN A 44 2.39 10.76 -4.88
C ASN A 44 0.95 10.26 -5.06
N ILE A 45 0.64 9.04 -4.61
CA ILE A 45 -0.73 8.51 -4.63
C ILE A 45 -1.62 9.30 -3.68
N LYS A 46 -1.15 9.58 -2.46
CA LYS A 46 -1.89 10.36 -1.45
C LYS A 46 -2.32 11.72 -1.99
N SER A 47 -1.43 12.47 -2.64
CA SER A 47 -1.77 13.77 -3.21
C SER A 47 -2.88 13.66 -4.26
N GLY A 48 -2.82 12.65 -5.14
CA GLY A 48 -3.89 12.40 -6.10
C GLY A 48 -5.22 12.03 -5.44
N LEU A 49 -5.18 11.16 -4.42
CA LEU A 49 -6.37 10.81 -3.64
C LEU A 49 -6.96 12.01 -2.90
N GLN A 50 -6.15 12.93 -2.38
CA GLN A 50 -6.64 14.13 -1.74
C GLN A 50 -7.37 15.06 -2.73
N PHE A 51 -6.86 15.19 -3.96
CA PHE A 51 -7.56 15.95 -5.01
C PHE A 51 -8.88 15.29 -5.41
N ALA A 52 -8.88 13.96 -5.58
CA ALA A 52 -10.08 13.20 -5.91
C ALA A 52 -11.13 13.26 -4.79
N ALA A 53 -10.72 13.11 -3.53
CA ALA A 53 -11.58 13.22 -2.36
C ALA A 53 -12.16 14.63 -2.21
N ARG A 54 -11.36 15.67 -2.47
CA ARG A 54 -11.83 17.07 -2.47
C ARG A 54 -12.84 17.36 -3.57
N ALA A 55 -12.69 16.72 -4.73
CA ALA A 55 -13.66 16.78 -5.81
C ALA A 55 -14.92 15.93 -5.55
N GLY A 56 -14.95 15.18 -4.44
CA GLY A 56 -16.05 14.26 -4.11
C GLY A 56 -16.16 13.08 -5.06
N LYS A 57 -15.07 12.68 -5.74
CA LYS A 57 -15.09 11.69 -6.81
C LYS A 57 -14.85 10.24 -6.36
N ILE A 58 -14.58 10.01 -5.07
CA ILE A 58 -14.29 8.68 -4.54
C ILE A 58 -15.57 8.03 -4.01
N ALA A 59 -16.08 7.02 -4.72
CA ALA A 59 -17.28 6.29 -4.32
C ALA A 59 -16.98 5.07 -3.45
N ASP A 60 -17.96 4.68 -2.64
CA ASP A 60 -17.95 3.42 -1.90
C ASP A 60 -17.80 2.21 -2.83
N ALA A 61 -16.81 1.36 -2.56
CA ALA A 61 -16.53 0.14 -3.32
C ALA A 61 -17.68 -0.88 -3.30
N ASN A 62 -18.55 -0.84 -2.30
CA ASN A 62 -19.70 -1.75 -2.18
C ASN A 62 -20.93 -1.30 -2.98
N VAL A 63 -20.91 -0.10 -3.57
CA VAL A 63 -22.04 0.43 -4.34
C VAL A 63 -21.74 0.27 -5.83
N THR A 64 -22.71 -0.24 -6.59
CA THR A 64 -22.61 -0.27 -8.04
C THR A 64 -22.69 1.16 -8.56
N VAL A 65 -21.54 1.70 -8.94
CA VAL A 65 -21.43 3.05 -9.48
C VAL A 65 -22.14 3.07 -10.85
N ALA A 66 -23.38 3.56 -10.88
CA ALA A 66 -24.15 3.70 -12.12
C ALA A 66 -23.79 4.99 -12.89
N ASN A 67 -23.09 5.93 -12.23
CA ASN A 67 -22.73 7.24 -12.77
C ASN A 67 -21.22 7.32 -13.03
N VAL A 68 -20.84 7.76 -14.23
CA VAL A 68 -19.45 8.09 -14.62
C VAL A 68 -18.80 9.18 -13.75
N ASP A 69 -19.58 9.80 -12.87
CA ASP A 69 -19.14 10.88 -12.01
C ASP A 69 -18.37 10.44 -10.77
N TYR A 70 -18.30 9.15 -10.42
CA TYR A 70 -17.59 8.67 -9.24
C TYR A 70 -16.77 7.41 -9.55
N TRP A 71 -15.73 7.15 -8.74
CA TRP A 71 -14.82 6.03 -8.94
C TRP A 71 -14.44 5.37 -7.61
N ASN A 72 -14.44 4.04 -7.59
CA ASN A 72 -14.01 3.23 -6.44
C ASN A 72 -12.68 2.52 -6.69
N THR A 73 -11.99 2.82 -7.79
CA THR A 73 -10.71 2.24 -8.18
C THR A 73 -9.68 3.29 -8.58
N LEU A 74 -8.39 2.97 -8.41
CA LEU A 74 -7.29 3.81 -8.89
C LEU A 74 -7.35 4.06 -10.42
N THR A 75 -7.80 3.08 -11.21
CA THR A 75 -7.95 3.24 -12.68
C THR A 75 -8.99 4.30 -13.03
N GLY A 76 -10.12 4.31 -12.32
CA GLY A 76 -11.14 5.32 -12.49
C GLY A 76 -10.62 6.73 -12.23
N LEU A 77 -9.90 6.90 -11.12
CA LEU A 77 -9.28 8.16 -10.75
C LEU A 77 -8.15 8.59 -11.70
N ALA A 78 -7.41 7.62 -12.27
CA ALA A 78 -6.40 7.89 -13.30
C ALA A 78 -7.02 8.38 -14.61
N ASN A 79 -8.26 7.98 -14.92
CA ASN A 79 -8.97 8.46 -16.10
C ASN A 79 -9.28 9.96 -16.04
N GLU A 80 -9.62 10.43 -14.85
CA GLU A 80 -9.85 11.84 -14.53
C GLU A 80 -8.53 12.61 -14.27
N GLN A 81 -7.38 11.95 -14.49
CA GLN A 81 -6.04 12.53 -14.39
C GLN A 81 -5.68 13.07 -13.00
N TYR A 82 -6.18 12.44 -11.92
CA TYR A 82 -5.88 12.88 -10.56
C TYR A 82 -4.44 12.59 -10.11
N PHE A 83 -3.71 11.68 -10.77
CA PHE A 83 -2.32 11.36 -10.46
C PHE A 83 -1.34 12.04 -11.42
N ALA A 84 -0.04 11.92 -11.14
CA ALA A 84 1.00 12.34 -12.07
C ALA A 84 0.91 11.55 -13.40
N GLU A 85 1.30 12.19 -14.50
CA GLU A 85 1.15 11.67 -15.88
C GLU A 85 1.64 10.23 -16.04
N LEU A 86 2.86 9.92 -15.57
CA LEU A 86 3.44 8.58 -15.65
C LEU A 86 2.63 7.51 -14.88
N MET A 87 2.02 7.89 -13.74
CA MET A 87 1.18 6.97 -12.97
C MET A 87 -0.17 6.77 -13.65
N ASN A 88 -0.76 7.85 -14.20
CA ASN A 88 -1.98 7.74 -14.98
C ASN A 88 -1.76 6.82 -16.18
N GLU A 89 -0.66 7.01 -16.92
CA GLU A 89 -0.30 6.14 -18.04
C GLU A 89 -0.19 4.68 -17.61
N GLN A 90 0.48 4.39 -16.50
CA GLN A 90 0.57 3.00 -16.02
C GLN A 90 -0.78 2.42 -15.62
N LEU A 91 -1.59 3.18 -14.87
CA LEU A 91 -2.91 2.75 -14.43
C LEU A 91 -3.90 2.59 -15.58
N LEU A 92 -3.70 3.33 -16.68
CA LEU A 92 -4.51 3.25 -17.89
C LEU A 92 -4.04 2.18 -18.88
N ASN A 93 -2.76 1.80 -18.83
CA ASN A 93 -2.17 0.80 -19.73
C ASN A 93 -2.32 -0.62 -19.18
N ASP A 94 -3.53 -1.21 -19.17
CA ASP A 94 -3.68 -2.61 -18.77
C ASP A 94 -2.88 -3.54 -19.70
N GLY A 95 -2.01 -4.38 -19.14
CA GLY A 95 -1.12 -5.29 -19.87
C GLY A 95 -1.85 -6.36 -20.72
N THR A 96 -3.18 -6.42 -20.67
CA THR A 96 -4.01 -7.41 -21.36
C THR A 96 -5.19 -6.85 -22.16
N ALA A 97 -5.43 -5.54 -22.20
CA ALA A 97 -6.60 -4.99 -22.88
C ALA A 97 -6.28 -4.46 -24.29
N ASN A 98 -6.34 -5.35 -25.29
CA ASN A 98 -6.77 -4.92 -26.62
C ASN A 98 -8.14 -4.23 -26.47
N ASN A 99 -8.24 -2.97 -26.88
CA ASN A 99 -9.47 -2.18 -27.05
C ASN A 99 -10.04 -1.38 -25.86
N GLY A 100 -9.24 -0.83 -24.93
CA GLY A 100 -9.70 0.31 -24.12
C GLY A 100 -11.03 0.11 -23.36
N VAL A 101 -11.43 -1.13 -23.10
CA VAL A 101 -12.57 -1.46 -22.25
C VAL A 101 -12.00 -1.67 -20.86
N ARG A 102 -12.24 -0.66 -20.04
CA ARG A 102 -11.81 -0.52 -18.65
C ARG A 102 -12.40 -1.68 -17.85
N ASP A 103 -11.57 -2.54 -17.29
CA ASP A 103 -12.04 -3.33 -16.17
C ASP A 103 -12.09 -2.40 -14.95
N ASN A 104 -13.31 -1.99 -14.57
CA ASN A 104 -13.55 -1.15 -13.39
C ASN A 104 -13.22 -1.89 -12.08
N THR A 105 -12.60 -3.07 -12.14
CA THR A 105 -12.03 -3.81 -11.01
C THR A 105 -10.52 -3.59 -10.84
N PHE A 106 -9.82 -3.00 -11.82
CA PHE A 106 -8.39 -2.75 -11.70
C PHE A 106 -8.11 -1.65 -10.68
N ASN A 107 -7.63 -2.05 -9.51
CA ASN A 107 -7.42 -1.17 -8.36
C ASN A 107 -6.01 -1.29 -7.80
N THR A 108 -5.03 -1.67 -8.62
CA THR A 108 -3.67 -1.92 -8.15
C THR A 108 -2.67 -1.15 -9.01
N TYR A 109 -1.93 -0.24 -8.40
CA TYR A 109 -0.77 0.43 -8.97
C TYR A 109 0.50 -0.32 -8.55
N SER A 110 1.39 -0.62 -9.48
CA SER A 110 2.73 -1.13 -9.14
C SER A 110 3.73 0.00 -9.20
N ALA A 111 4.43 0.31 -8.10
CA ALA A 111 5.27 1.50 -8.04
C ALA A 111 6.40 1.50 -9.09
N ILE A 112 6.43 2.53 -9.94
CA ILE A 112 7.42 2.70 -11.03
C ILE A 112 8.84 2.74 -10.46
N SER A 113 9.03 3.39 -9.30
CA SER A 113 10.34 3.48 -8.64
C SER A 113 10.98 2.12 -8.31
N PHE A 114 10.19 1.05 -8.32
CA PHE A 114 10.66 -0.33 -8.09
C PHE A 114 10.48 -1.24 -9.31
N GLY A 115 10.46 -0.67 -10.51
CA GLY A 115 10.28 -1.43 -11.76
C GLY A 115 8.84 -1.88 -11.98
N GLY A 116 7.89 -1.20 -11.33
CA GLY A 116 6.46 -1.44 -11.52
C GLY A 116 6.02 -1.13 -12.94
N THR A 117 5.20 -2.02 -13.48
CA THR A 117 4.51 -1.85 -14.75
C THR A 117 3.10 -2.40 -14.59
N ALA A 118 2.19 -2.08 -15.50
CA ALA A 118 0.83 -2.61 -15.44
C ALA A 118 0.78 -4.15 -15.53
N ALA A 119 1.70 -4.76 -16.30
CA ALA A 119 1.83 -6.22 -16.37
C ALA A 119 2.16 -6.85 -15.00
N ASN A 120 2.86 -6.12 -14.13
CA ASN A 120 3.33 -6.61 -12.83
C ASN A 120 2.42 -6.17 -11.67
N ALA A 121 1.45 -5.29 -11.93
CA ALA A 121 0.49 -4.79 -10.96
C ALA A 121 -0.59 -5.83 -10.58
N GLY A 122 -0.77 -6.87 -11.40
CA GLY A 122 -1.73 -7.95 -11.16
C GLY A 122 -3.18 -7.54 -11.43
N THR A 123 -3.95 -8.41 -12.08
CA THR A 123 -5.39 -8.22 -12.29
C THR A 123 -6.17 -8.56 -11.02
N ASN A 124 -6.97 -7.62 -10.51
CA ASN A 124 -7.93 -7.81 -9.43
C ASN A 124 -9.23 -8.50 -9.92
N ALA A 125 -9.12 -9.63 -10.62
CA ALA A 125 -10.28 -10.48 -10.88
C ALA A 125 -10.44 -11.47 -9.72
N VAL A 126 -11.55 -11.35 -8.98
CA VAL A 126 -11.97 -12.33 -7.96
C VAL A 126 -11.84 -13.74 -8.54
N GLY A 127 -10.92 -14.53 -8.01
CA GLY A 127 -10.70 -15.93 -8.40
C GLY A 127 -9.63 -16.21 -9.46
N VAL A 128 -8.84 -15.22 -9.90
CA VAL A 128 -7.70 -15.46 -10.81
C VAL A 128 -6.37 -15.19 -10.11
N ALA A 129 -5.59 -16.25 -9.90
CA ALA A 129 -4.22 -16.17 -9.41
C ALA A 129 -3.27 -15.62 -10.48
N ASN A 130 -3.29 -14.32 -10.73
CA ASN A 130 -2.21 -13.62 -11.42
C ASN A 130 -1.41 -12.82 -10.38
N ASN A 131 -0.32 -13.43 -9.92
CA ASN A 131 0.57 -12.94 -8.88
C ASN A 131 1.11 -11.55 -9.25
N GLY A 132 0.61 -10.48 -8.63
CA GLY A 132 1.24 -9.16 -8.67
C GLY A 132 2.72 -9.28 -8.29
N THR A 133 3.60 -9.26 -9.29
CA THR A 133 5.05 -9.46 -9.12
C THR A 133 5.78 -8.15 -8.83
N GLY A 134 5.06 -7.03 -8.86
CA GLY A 134 5.56 -5.73 -8.46
C GLY A 134 6.17 -5.77 -7.06
N ALA A 135 7.31 -5.10 -6.89
CA ALA A 135 7.98 -5.05 -5.59
C ALA A 135 7.24 -4.17 -4.57
N MET A 136 6.43 -3.24 -5.06
CA MET A 136 5.48 -2.46 -4.27
C MET A 136 4.18 -2.36 -5.05
N LEU A 137 3.10 -2.83 -4.45
CA LEU A 137 1.74 -2.73 -4.97
C LEU A 137 0.96 -1.77 -4.07
N ILE A 138 0.13 -0.94 -4.68
CA ILE A 138 -0.67 0.07 -4.00
C ILE A 138 -2.12 -0.04 -4.48
N SER A 139 -3.07 -0.10 -3.55
CA SER A 139 -4.50 -0.15 -3.87
C SER A 139 -5.31 0.88 -3.08
N LEU A 140 -6.38 1.39 -3.68
CA LEU A 140 -7.33 2.26 -3.00
C LEU A 140 -8.22 1.45 -2.06
N VAL A 141 -8.35 1.91 -0.82
CA VAL A 141 -9.31 1.38 0.16
C VAL A 141 -10.44 2.40 0.31
N ALA A 142 -11.63 2.07 -0.19
CA ALA A 142 -12.79 2.96 -0.20
C ALA A 142 -14.10 2.20 0.03
N ASN A 143 -14.08 1.11 0.79
CA ASN A 143 -15.22 0.22 1.02
C ASN A 143 -16.12 0.63 2.20
N GLU A 144 -15.98 1.87 2.71
CA GLU A 144 -16.75 2.37 3.84
C GLU A 144 -17.18 3.82 3.57
N ASN A 145 -18.47 4.03 3.38
CA ASN A 145 -19.05 5.37 3.18
C ASN A 145 -18.76 6.32 4.37
N GLY A 146 -18.42 7.57 4.07
CA GLY A 146 -18.10 8.59 5.06
C GLY A 146 -16.72 8.42 5.72
N ALA A 147 -15.97 7.37 5.35
CA ALA A 147 -14.61 7.17 5.79
C ALA A 147 -13.60 8.02 5.01
N ILE A 148 -12.45 8.27 5.62
CA ILE A 148 -11.27 8.77 4.92
C ILE A 148 -10.77 7.64 4.00
N PRO A 149 -10.53 7.90 2.70
CA PRO A 149 -9.99 6.89 1.80
C PRO A 149 -8.60 6.44 2.27
N GLY A 150 -8.37 5.13 2.25
CA GLY A 150 -7.11 4.50 2.64
C GLY A 150 -6.25 4.11 1.44
N ILE A 151 -4.97 3.86 1.73
CA ILE A 151 -4.01 3.31 0.78
C ILE A 151 -3.52 1.97 1.33
N PHE A 152 -3.85 0.87 0.65
CA PHE A 152 -3.26 -0.42 0.92
C PHE A 152 -1.91 -0.51 0.21
N VAL A 153 -0.87 -0.94 0.92
CA VAL A 153 0.48 -1.11 0.40
C VAL A 153 0.93 -2.54 0.66
N ASP A 154 1.45 -3.19 -0.37
CA ASP A 154 2.01 -4.54 -0.30
C ASP A 154 3.45 -4.54 -0.84
N LEU A 155 4.39 -4.80 0.08
CA LEU A 155 5.83 -4.92 -0.14
C LEU A 155 6.31 -6.38 -0.01
N SER A 156 5.39 -7.33 0.16
CA SER A 156 5.70 -8.74 0.46
C SER A 156 6.37 -9.50 -0.70
N ARG A 157 6.49 -8.84 -1.87
CA ARG A 157 6.94 -9.44 -3.13
C ARG A 157 8.11 -8.67 -3.76
N GLY A 158 8.66 -9.26 -4.82
CA GLY A 158 9.72 -8.65 -5.62
C GLY A 158 10.99 -8.31 -4.81
N SER A 159 11.64 -7.21 -5.18
CA SER A 159 12.93 -6.79 -4.59
C SER A 159 12.83 -6.24 -3.16
N LEU A 160 11.63 -6.00 -2.65
CA LEU A 160 11.40 -5.43 -1.31
C LEU A 160 11.06 -6.49 -0.25
N ALA A 161 10.68 -7.70 -0.67
CA ALA A 161 10.24 -8.77 0.23
C ALA A 161 11.19 -9.04 1.41
N ASN A 162 12.50 -9.05 1.18
CA ASN A 162 13.49 -9.32 2.24
C ASN A 162 13.56 -8.21 3.29
N ASN A 163 13.26 -6.96 2.91
CA ASN A 163 13.27 -5.78 3.79
C ASN A 163 11.87 -5.34 4.21
N ALA A 164 10.83 -6.04 3.80
CA ALA A 164 9.45 -5.59 3.87
C ALA A 164 9.04 -5.26 5.32
N GLY A 165 9.29 -6.17 6.26
CA GLY A 165 8.97 -5.93 7.68
C GLY A 165 9.80 -4.82 8.34
N PHE A 166 11.04 -4.59 7.90
CA PHE A 166 11.83 -3.45 8.36
C PHE A 166 11.24 -2.14 7.83
N ILE A 167 10.98 -2.06 6.52
CA ILE A 167 10.41 -0.87 5.86
C ILE A 167 9.02 -0.54 6.45
N GLU A 168 8.18 -1.54 6.65
CA GLU A 168 6.86 -1.42 7.27
C GLU A 168 6.95 -0.81 8.69
N SER A 169 7.88 -1.31 9.52
CA SER A 169 8.08 -0.82 10.89
C SER A 169 8.57 0.63 10.93
N GLU A 170 9.43 1.01 9.99
CA GLU A 170 9.95 2.36 9.87
C GLU A 170 8.87 3.32 9.34
N ILE A 171 8.09 2.92 8.33
CA ILE A 171 6.95 3.72 7.83
C ILE A 171 5.91 3.91 8.93
N ALA A 172 5.61 2.87 9.69
CA ALA A 172 4.69 2.95 10.83
C ALA A 172 5.19 3.93 11.90
N THR A 173 6.51 4.00 12.10
CA THR A 173 7.12 4.93 13.06
C THR A 173 7.11 6.37 12.53
N ASP A 174 7.52 6.58 11.27
CA ASP A 174 7.65 7.90 10.65
C ASP A 174 6.29 8.57 10.42
N LEU A 175 5.27 7.81 10.03
CA LEU A 175 3.94 8.34 9.72
C LEU A 175 2.98 8.36 10.93
N ARG A 176 3.37 7.84 12.10
CA ARG A 176 2.48 7.72 13.28
C ARG A 176 1.80 9.02 13.71
N ALA A 177 2.45 10.16 13.49
CA ALA A 177 1.90 11.46 13.87
C ALA A 177 0.83 11.98 12.89
N ILE A 178 0.85 11.52 11.64
CA ILE A 178 0.03 12.08 10.54
C ILE A 178 -0.88 11.04 9.89
N ALA A 179 -0.78 9.77 10.27
CA ALA A 179 -1.59 8.69 9.73
C ALA A 179 -1.87 7.61 10.78
N ARG A 180 -3.01 6.94 10.63
CA ARG A 180 -3.32 5.66 11.26
C ARG A 180 -2.91 4.55 10.30
N ILE A 181 -2.18 3.56 10.80
CA ILE A 181 -1.68 2.44 9.98
C ILE A 181 -2.19 1.14 10.57
N ASP A 182 -2.97 0.40 9.77
CA ASP A 182 -3.37 -0.96 10.06
C ASP A 182 -2.32 -1.91 9.49
N ARG A 183 -1.47 -2.43 10.38
CA ARG A 183 -0.37 -3.35 10.06
C ARG A 183 -0.78 -4.83 10.08
N THR A 184 -2.06 -5.09 10.34
CA THR A 184 -2.64 -6.44 10.37
C THR A 184 -3.45 -6.76 9.13
N ALA A 185 -3.60 -5.78 8.24
CA ALA A 185 -4.28 -5.92 6.97
C ALA A 185 -3.47 -6.76 5.96
N ILE A 186 -4.13 -7.77 5.40
CA ILE A 186 -3.64 -8.61 4.29
C ILE A 186 -4.42 -8.34 2.99
N THR A 187 -5.54 -7.61 3.05
CA THR A 187 -6.31 -7.16 1.89
C THR A 187 -6.60 -5.67 1.90
N ALA A 188 -6.97 -5.12 0.74
CA ALA A 188 -7.37 -3.72 0.56
C ALA A 188 -8.80 -3.42 1.06
N ASN A 189 -9.16 -3.90 2.26
CA ASN A 189 -10.46 -3.70 2.89
C ASN A 189 -10.30 -2.97 4.22
N SER A 190 -11.11 -1.93 4.43
CA SER A 190 -11.16 -1.19 5.69
C SER A 190 -11.90 -1.95 6.78
N GLY A 191 -11.55 -1.66 8.04
CA GLY A 191 -12.42 -1.96 9.17
C GLY A 191 -13.63 -1.03 9.24
N ALA A 192 -14.48 -1.24 10.24
CA ALA A 192 -15.65 -0.40 10.48
C ALA A 192 -15.25 0.98 11.04
N LEU A 193 -16.07 2.00 10.80
CA LEU A 193 -15.92 3.31 11.45
C LEU A 193 -16.08 3.21 12.97
N ASN A 194 -15.19 3.89 13.70
CA ASN A 194 -15.29 3.99 15.15
C ASN A 194 -16.22 5.16 15.54
N ASN A 195 -17.52 4.94 15.44
CA ASN A 195 -18.54 5.95 15.78
C ASN A 195 -18.50 6.43 17.24
N ALA A 196 -17.85 5.68 18.14
CA ALA A 196 -17.69 6.00 19.55
C ALA A 196 -16.43 6.86 19.85
N ALA A 197 -15.63 7.20 18.85
CA ALA A 197 -14.41 7.98 19.05
C ALA A 197 -14.70 9.45 19.43
N ASN A 198 -13.72 10.08 20.09
CA ASN A 198 -13.88 11.39 20.72
C ASN A 198 -13.80 12.56 19.72
N THR A 199 -13.09 12.39 18.61
CA THR A 199 -12.91 13.43 17.60
C THR A 199 -13.63 13.12 16.30
N ALA A 200 -14.05 14.16 15.57
CA ALA A 200 -14.65 14.00 14.24
C ALA A 200 -13.68 13.38 13.22
N LEU A 201 -12.38 13.51 13.43
CA LEU A 201 -11.37 12.84 12.63
C LEU A 201 -11.37 11.33 12.91
N GLU A 202 -11.23 10.92 14.17
CA GLU A 202 -11.21 9.50 14.55
C GLU A 202 -12.49 8.75 14.17
N ARG A 203 -13.65 9.41 14.18
CA ARG A 203 -14.92 8.80 13.75
C ARG A 203 -14.98 8.52 12.25
N ARG A 204 -14.17 9.21 11.44
CA ARG A 204 -14.07 9.03 9.98
C ARG A 204 -12.86 8.18 9.58
N THR A 205 -11.93 7.94 10.49
CA THR A 205 -10.83 7.01 10.26
C THR A 205 -11.32 5.59 10.59
N PRO A 206 -11.32 4.65 9.62
CA PRO A 206 -11.66 3.27 9.89
C PRO A 206 -10.80 2.64 11.00
N ALA A 207 -11.39 1.72 11.75
CA ALA A 207 -10.67 0.83 12.66
C ALA A 207 -9.82 -0.20 11.87
N ASP A 208 -9.04 -1.01 12.58
CA ASP A 208 -8.31 -2.11 11.95
C ASP A 208 -9.33 -3.10 11.37
N ASN A 209 -9.01 -3.66 10.22
CA ASN A 209 -9.90 -4.55 9.49
C ASN A 209 -10.07 -5.93 10.17
N GLY A 210 -9.31 -6.19 11.24
CA GLY A 210 -9.40 -7.38 12.06
C GLY A 210 -8.83 -8.63 11.38
N GLU A 211 -8.08 -8.46 10.30
CA GLU A 211 -7.38 -9.54 9.63
C GLU A 211 -6.19 -10.05 10.47
N GLY A 212 -5.70 -11.24 10.13
CA GLY A 212 -4.65 -11.94 10.88
C GLY A 212 -3.23 -11.65 10.40
N GLY A 213 -2.99 -10.52 9.74
CA GLY A 213 -1.67 -10.13 9.26
C GLY A 213 -0.66 -9.95 10.40
N THR A 214 0.61 -9.92 10.03
CA THR A 214 1.72 -9.78 10.96
C THR A 214 2.44 -8.47 10.74
N ASN A 215 2.91 -7.85 11.82
CA ASN A 215 3.67 -6.58 11.79
C ASN A 215 5.08 -6.69 11.15
N ASN A 216 5.30 -7.61 10.22
CA ASN A 216 6.52 -7.79 9.47
C ASN A 216 6.31 -8.46 8.10
N ASP A 217 5.06 -8.59 7.64
CA ASP A 217 4.74 -9.18 6.33
C ASP A 217 4.85 -8.16 5.19
N GLY A 218 5.01 -6.87 5.50
CA GLY A 218 5.12 -5.83 4.48
C GLY A 218 3.79 -5.42 3.87
N MET A 219 2.66 -5.81 4.47
CA MET A 219 1.31 -5.45 4.03
C MET A 219 0.64 -4.57 5.08
N PHE A 220 0.05 -3.46 4.67
CA PHE A 220 -0.58 -2.53 5.59
C PHE A 220 -1.51 -1.56 4.87
N ILE A 221 -2.48 -1.01 5.61
CA ILE A 221 -3.33 0.09 5.14
C ILE A 221 -2.93 1.39 5.87
N ILE A 222 -2.83 2.47 5.11
CA ILE A 222 -2.58 3.82 5.64
C ILE A 222 -3.82 4.68 5.47
N TYR A 223 -4.28 5.28 6.57
CA TYR A 223 -5.29 6.34 6.57
C TYR A 223 -4.66 7.64 7.04
N PHE A 224 -4.61 8.65 6.17
CA PHE A 224 -3.99 9.91 6.53
C PHE A 224 -4.95 10.84 7.27
N ASN A 225 -4.43 11.50 8.30
CA ASN A 225 -5.21 12.35 9.20
C ASN A 225 -5.43 13.77 8.65
N ASP A 226 -4.79 14.13 7.54
CA ASP A 226 -4.84 15.47 6.94
C ASP A 226 -5.97 15.66 5.92
N PHE A 227 -6.89 14.70 5.81
CA PHE A 227 -8.11 14.81 5.03
C PHE A 227 -9.16 15.68 5.75
N ASN A 228 -9.65 16.70 5.06
CA ASN A 228 -10.67 17.62 5.57
C ASN A 228 -12.02 16.93 5.81
N SER A 229 -12.96 17.59 6.49
CA SER A 229 -14.28 17.05 6.85
C SER A 229 -15.06 16.47 5.67
N ASN A 230 -14.87 17.03 4.48
CA ASN A 230 -15.61 16.70 3.26
C ASN A 230 -14.78 15.81 2.29
N GLU A 231 -13.52 15.53 2.62
CA GLU A 231 -12.64 14.67 1.81
C GLU A 231 -12.82 13.22 2.28
N VAL A 232 -14.00 12.65 1.99
CA VAL A 232 -14.41 11.30 2.41
C VAL A 232 -14.92 10.49 1.22
N VAL A 233 -14.96 9.17 1.39
CA VAL A 233 -15.67 8.26 0.49
C VAL A 233 -17.15 8.61 0.51
N VAL A 234 -17.76 8.75 -0.68
CA VAL A 234 -19.17 9.11 -0.82
C VAL A 234 -20.00 7.92 -1.26
N ASP A 235 -21.25 7.88 -0.79
CA ASP A 235 -22.25 6.94 -1.29
C ASP A 235 -22.74 7.40 -2.67
N SER A 236 -22.43 6.62 -3.71
CA SER A 236 -22.90 6.91 -5.07
C SER A 236 -24.42 6.73 -5.25
N ALA A 237 -25.12 6.15 -4.27
CA ALA A 237 -26.58 6.03 -4.27
C ALA A 237 -27.31 7.27 -3.72
N ASN A 238 -26.61 8.21 -3.05
CA ASN A 238 -27.24 9.39 -2.47
C ASN A 238 -26.27 10.59 -2.46
N PRO A 239 -26.07 11.26 -3.62
CA PRO A 239 -25.13 12.37 -3.77
C PRO A 239 -25.52 13.63 -2.98
#